data_AF-A0A0S7ENA0-F1
#
_entry.id   AF-A0A0S7ENA0-F1
#
_cell.length_a   1.000
_cell.length_b   1.000
_cell.length_c   1.000
_cell.angle_alpha   90.00
_cell.angle_beta   90.00
_cell.angle_gamma   90.00
#
_symmetry.space_group_name_H-M   'P 1'
#
loop_
_entity.id
_entity.type
_entity.pdbx_description
1 polymer ?
#
loop_
_entity_poly.entity_id
_entity_poly.type
_entity_poly.pdbx_seq_one_letter_code
_entity_poly.pdbx_strand_id
1 'polypeptide(L)'
;SFVDRGHDDRGPMLRRQRYQFNISSLERDGLLGAELRILRKPVSVAAADGGSVPWLKLYSCASGRQKAALLQSRTVDDLLGGFSNKWEVFDVYKVFKGFKNQQLCLELEALEHRGGRPLDLRALGFARPGRTNKEKAFLLAFGKSKKRDLFYNEIKARSGHDNKTVYEYLFNQRRMRRAPPPRGAKKP
;
A
#
# COMPACT_ATOMS: atom_id res chain seq x y z
N SER A 1 1.94 -1.17 8.76
CA SER A 1 1.71 -1.68 7.39
C SER A 1 2.19 -3.11 7.32
N PHE A 2 1.65 -3.91 6.40
CA PHE A 2 2.00 -5.32 6.22
C PHE A 2 2.49 -5.54 4.79
N VAL A 3 3.61 -6.23 4.62
CA VAL A 3 4.24 -6.44 3.30
C VAL A 3 3.79 -7.79 2.74
N ASP A 4 3.55 -7.82 1.42
CA ASP A 4 3.15 -9.01 0.68
C ASP A 4 4.20 -10.13 0.74
N ARG A 5 3.71 -11.37 0.94
CA ARG A 5 4.48 -12.62 0.92
C ARG A 5 4.09 -13.55 -0.23
N GLY A 6 3.23 -13.10 -1.13
CA GLY A 6 2.78 -13.85 -2.29
C GLY A 6 3.89 -14.12 -3.30
N HIS A 7 3.70 -15.18 -4.09
CA HIS A 7 4.56 -15.54 -5.21
C HIS A 7 3.74 -15.48 -6.50
N ASP A 8 4.38 -15.09 -7.61
CA ASP A 8 3.74 -15.10 -8.92
C ASP A 8 3.66 -16.54 -9.44
N ASP A 9 2.59 -16.84 -10.17
CA ASP A 9 2.45 -18.13 -10.82
C ASP A 9 3.51 -18.31 -11.91
N ARG A 10 4.03 -19.53 -12.06
CA ARG A 10 5.09 -19.87 -13.03
C ARG A 10 4.56 -20.10 -14.44
N GLY A 11 3.25 -19.94 -14.64
CA GLY A 11 2.59 -20.08 -15.93
C GLY A 11 3.08 -19.08 -17.00
N PRO A 12 2.80 -19.39 -18.28
CA PRO A 12 3.21 -18.55 -19.40
C PRO A 12 2.52 -17.17 -19.40
N MET A 13 1.36 -17.03 -18.75
CA MET A 13 0.66 -15.76 -18.54
C MET A 13 0.24 -15.60 -17.08
N LEU A 14 0.51 -14.44 -16.47
CA LEU A 14 0.07 -14.15 -15.11
C LEU A 14 -1.33 -13.52 -15.14
N ARG A 15 -2.36 -14.36 -15.23
CA ARG A 15 -3.77 -13.91 -15.27
C ARG A 15 -4.27 -13.41 -13.91
N ARG A 16 -3.81 -14.05 -12.84
CA ARG A 16 -4.14 -13.70 -11.45
C ARG A 16 -2.91 -13.65 -10.60
N GLN A 17 -2.83 -12.63 -9.74
CA GLN A 17 -1.74 -12.44 -8.82
C GLN A 17 -2.26 -12.43 -7.39
N ARG A 18 -1.83 -13.43 -6.60
CA ARG A 18 -2.27 -13.63 -5.22
C ARG A 18 -1.36 -12.91 -4.24
N TYR A 19 -1.92 -11.97 -3.48
CA TYR A 19 -1.26 -11.23 -2.41
C TYR A 19 -1.61 -11.82 -1.05
N GLN A 20 -0.60 -12.00 -0.20
CA GLN A 20 -0.76 -12.60 1.12
C GLN A 20 -0.14 -11.72 2.18
N PHE A 21 -0.92 -11.40 3.20
CA PHE A 21 -0.51 -10.54 4.30
C PHE A 21 -0.72 -11.23 5.64
N ASN A 22 0.33 -11.27 6.46
CA ASN A 22 0.22 -11.67 7.85
C ASN A 22 -0.29 -10.50 8.68
N ILE A 23 -1.56 -10.56 9.09
CA ILE A 23 -2.25 -9.54 9.89
C ILE A 23 -2.43 -9.98 11.35
N SER A 24 -1.63 -10.92 11.84
CA SER A 24 -1.75 -11.43 13.22
C SER A 24 -1.58 -10.34 14.29
N SER A 25 -0.76 -9.31 14.02
CA SER A 25 -0.54 -8.17 14.91
C SER A 25 -1.51 -7.01 14.68
N LEU A 26 -2.47 -7.14 13.77
CA LEU A 26 -3.45 -6.09 13.51
C LEU A 26 -4.56 -6.12 14.56
N GLU A 27 -4.66 -5.03 15.34
CA GLU A 27 -5.82 -4.77 16.19
C GLU A 27 -7.04 -4.45 15.31
N ARG A 28 -8.09 -5.26 15.43
CA ARG A 28 -9.32 -5.12 14.65
C ARG A 28 -10.32 -4.17 15.32
N ASP A 29 -10.32 -4.18 16.65
CA ASP A 29 -11.19 -3.34 17.48
C ASP A 29 -10.71 -1.88 17.42
N GLY A 30 -11.36 -1.09 16.57
CA GLY A 30 -10.98 0.30 16.31
C GLY A 30 -10.32 0.53 14.96
N LEU A 31 -10.31 -0.46 14.05
CA LEU A 31 -9.92 -0.28 12.66
C LEU A 31 -10.88 0.72 11.97
N LEU A 32 -10.32 1.79 11.43
CA LEU A 32 -11.00 2.88 10.73
C LEU A 32 -11.00 2.70 9.22
N GLY A 33 -9.97 2.03 8.69
CA GLY A 33 -9.80 1.84 7.26
C GLY A 33 -8.68 0.86 6.95
N ALA A 34 -8.68 0.33 5.73
CA ALA A 34 -7.57 -0.46 5.24
C ALA A 34 -7.43 -0.30 3.73
N GLU A 35 -6.21 -0.04 3.27
CA GLU A 35 -5.86 0.15 1.87
C GLU A 35 -4.81 -0.87 1.43
N LEU A 36 -5.05 -1.53 0.32
CA LEU A 36 -4.04 -2.28 -0.41
C LEU A 36 -3.37 -1.36 -1.43
N ARG A 37 -2.05 -1.26 -1.39
CA ARG A 37 -1.26 -0.50 -2.35
C ARG A 37 -0.36 -1.42 -3.15
N ILE A 38 -0.51 -1.39 -4.47
CA ILE A 38 0.25 -2.21 -5.41
C ILE A 38 1.00 -1.28 -6.36
N LEU A 39 2.32 -1.43 -6.43
CA LEU A 39 3.12 -0.65 -7.37
C LEU A 39 2.95 -1.20 -8.78
N ARG A 40 2.65 -0.31 -9.72
CA ARG A 40 2.69 -0.54 -11.16
C ARG A 40 3.90 0.20 -11.74
N LYS A 41 4.80 -0.56 -12.35
CA LYS A 41 5.94 0.02 -13.08
C LYS A 41 5.49 0.47 -14.47
N PRO A 42 6.14 1.50 -15.05
CA PRO A 42 5.90 1.84 -16.44
C PRO A 42 6.28 0.66 -17.33
N VAL A 43 5.50 0.44 -18.38
CA VAL A 43 5.73 -0.59 -19.39
C VAL A 43 5.85 0.08 -20.75
N SER A 44 6.67 -0.47 -21.65
CA SER A 44 6.79 0.09 -22.99
C SER A 44 5.46 -0.06 -23.73
N VAL A 45 5.05 1.01 -24.42
CA VAL A 45 3.75 1.14 -25.12
C VAL A 45 3.52 0.00 -26.13
N ALA A 46 4.60 -0.62 -26.64
CA ALA A 46 4.54 -1.78 -27.53
C ALA A 46 3.93 -3.05 -26.90
N ALA A 47 3.88 -3.15 -25.55
CA ALA A 47 3.27 -4.28 -24.85
C ALA A 47 1.77 -4.08 -24.55
N ALA A 48 1.26 -2.86 -24.72
CA ALA A 48 -0.17 -2.52 -24.59
C ALA A 48 -0.84 -2.58 -25.97
N ASP A 49 -0.66 -3.71 -26.66
CA ASP A 49 -1.26 -3.94 -27.95
C ASP A 49 -2.78 -4.06 -27.77
N GLY A 50 -3.53 -3.04 -28.19
CA GLY A 50 -4.99 -3.10 -28.20
C GLY A 50 -5.77 -1.85 -27.77
N GLY A 51 -5.16 -0.70 -27.49
CA GLY A 51 -5.85 0.60 -27.34
C GLY A 51 -7.01 0.66 -26.31
N SER A 52 -7.25 -0.42 -25.58
CA SER A 52 -8.37 -0.62 -24.68
C SER A 52 -7.86 -0.46 -23.27
N VAL A 53 -8.51 0.40 -22.51
CA VAL A 53 -8.27 0.60 -21.09
C VAL A 53 -8.44 -0.73 -20.35
N PRO A 54 -7.43 -1.22 -19.61
CA PRO A 54 -7.55 -2.41 -18.78
C PRO A 54 -8.40 -2.15 -17.54
N TRP A 55 -9.13 -3.18 -17.15
CA TRP A 55 -9.98 -3.21 -15.98
C TRP A 55 -9.37 -4.13 -14.93
N LEU A 56 -8.94 -3.57 -13.81
CA LEU A 56 -8.47 -4.32 -12.65
C LEU A 56 -9.65 -4.75 -11.78
N LYS A 57 -9.65 -6.01 -11.39
CA LYS A 57 -10.59 -6.58 -10.43
C LYS A 57 -9.82 -7.18 -9.27
N LEU A 58 -10.17 -6.76 -8.06
CA LEU A 58 -9.63 -7.29 -6.83
C LEU A 58 -10.64 -8.22 -6.19
N TYR A 59 -10.23 -9.44 -5.88
CA TYR A 59 -11.06 -10.47 -5.26
C TYR A 59 -10.49 -10.89 -3.91
N SER A 60 -11.34 -11.44 -3.05
CA SER A 60 -10.89 -12.27 -1.93
C SER A 60 -10.46 -13.64 -2.46
N CYS A 61 -9.42 -14.24 -1.88
CA CYS A 61 -9.06 -15.61 -2.24
C CYS A 61 -10.21 -16.59 -1.93
N ALA A 62 -10.42 -17.55 -2.82
CA ALA A 62 -11.28 -18.69 -2.51
C ALA A 62 -10.65 -19.52 -1.39
N SER A 63 -11.42 -19.87 -0.37
CA SER A 63 -10.96 -20.69 0.75
C SER A 63 -11.95 -21.83 0.99
N GLY A 64 -11.61 -23.02 0.46
CA GLY A 64 -12.44 -24.21 0.53
C GLY A 64 -13.85 -23.98 -0.03
N ARG A 65 -14.84 -23.85 0.86
CA ARG A 65 -16.27 -23.65 0.52
C ARG A 65 -16.62 -22.20 0.14
N GLN A 66 -15.76 -21.23 0.46
CA GLN A 66 -16.01 -19.82 0.14
C GLN A 66 -15.50 -19.50 -1.27
N LYS A 67 -16.42 -19.11 -2.16
CA LYS A 67 -16.07 -18.63 -3.51
C LYS A 67 -15.33 -17.29 -3.42
N ALA A 68 -14.46 -17.02 -4.37
CA ALA A 68 -13.79 -15.73 -4.50
C ALA A 68 -14.85 -14.63 -4.71
N ALA A 69 -14.88 -13.63 -3.82
CA ALA A 69 -15.81 -12.51 -3.89
C ALA A 69 -15.12 -11.29 -4.48
N LEU A 70 -15.77 -10.61 -5.43
CA LEU A 70 -15.26 -9.36 -5.98
C LEU A 70 -15.35 -8.27 -4.91
N LEU A 71 -14.22 -7.66 -4.59
CA LEU A 71 -14.11 -6.64 -3.56
C LEU A 71 -14.19 -5.24 -4.16
N GLN A 72 -13.40 -5.01 -5.21
CA GLN A 72 -13.32 -3.72 -5.87
C GLN A 72 -12.91 -3.91 -7.33
N SER A 73 -13.30 -2.97 -8.16
CA SER A 73 -12.91 -2.95 -9.56
C SER A 73 -12.60 -1.52 -10.01
N ARG A 74 -11.64 -1.35 -10.92
CA ARG A 74 -11.12 -0.04 -11.35
C ARG A 74 -10.54 -0.12 -12.77
N THR A 75 -10.70 0.95 -13.55
CA THR A 75 -10.03 1.15 -14.85
C THR A 75 -8.62 1.72 -14.68
N VAL A 76 -7.71 1.35 -15.59
CA VAL A 76 -6.32 1.85 -15.60
C VAL A 76 -6.11 2.73 -16.82
N ASP A 77 -6.50 3.99 -16.69
CA ASP A 77 -6.50 4.94 -17.81
C ASP A 77 -5.09 5.44 -18.18
N ASP A 78 -4.15 5.43 -17.23
CA ASP A 78 -2.79 6.01 -17.38
C ASP A 78 -1.74 5.06 -17.98
N LEU A 79 -2.13 3.99 -18.67
CA LEU A 79 -1.13 3.08 -19.29
C LEU A 79 -0.39 3.72 -20.47
N LEU A 80 -1.00 4.73 -21.10
CA LEU A 80 -0.48 5.34 -22.33
C LEU A 80 0.41 6.57 -22.09
N GLY A 81 0.48 7.11 -20.86
CA GLY A 81 1.14 8.41 -20.60
C GLY A 81 2.07 8.48 -19.38
N GLY A 82 2.19 7.41 -18.60
CA GLY A 82 2.97 7.44 -17.36
C GLY A 82 4.36 6.82 -17.51
N PHE A 83 5.41 7.64 -17.64
CA PHE A 83 6.81 7.19 -17.53
C PHE A 83 7.27 6.93 -16.08
N SER A 84 6.39 7.12 -15.10
CA SER A 84 6.68 7.01 -13.68
C SER A 84 5.96 5.83 -13.03
N ASN A 85 6.53 5.34 -11.93
CA ASN A 85 5.90 4.31 -11.12
C ASN A 85 4.61 4.84 -10.48
N LYS A 86 3.50 4.11 -10.62
CA LYS A 86 2.20 4.47 -10.03
C LYS A 86 1.79 3.48 -8.95
N TRP A 87 1.25 3.98 -7.84
CA TRP A 87 0.65 3.12 -6.82
C TRP A 87 -0.85 2.98 -7.09
N GLU A 88 -1.29 1.76 -7.38
CA GLU A 88 -2.71 1.42 -7.44
C GLU A 88 -3.23 1.15 -6.03
N VAL A 89 -4.20 1.95 -5.59
CA VAL A 89 -4.75 1.91 -4.23
C VAL A 89 -6.16 1.32 -4.23
N PHE A 90 -6.40 0.29 -3.43
CA PHE A 90 -7.70 -0.36 -3.25
C PHE A 90 -8.15 -0.26 -1.80
N ASP A 91 -9.41 0.11 -1.57
CA ASP A 91 -10.01 0.09 -0.24
C ASP A 91 -10.50 -1.33 0.07
N VAL A 92 -9.83 -1.96 1.01
CA VAL A 92 -10.11 -3.34 1.45
C VAL A 92 -10.67 -3.38 2.86
N TYR A 93 -11.07 -2.24 3.42
CA TYR A 93 -11.64 -2.17 4.77
C TYR A 93 -12.83 -3.10 4.96
N LYS A 94 -13.70 -3.19 3.94
CA LYS A 94 -14.89 -4.04 3.96
C LYS A 94 -14.56 -5.52 4.14
N VAL A 95 -13.37 -5.97 3.72
CA VAL A 95 -12.93 -7.36 3.88
C VAL A 95 -12.75 -7.73 5.35
N PHE A 96 -12.40 -6.75 6.19
CA PHE A 96 -12.17 -6.98 7.62
C PHE A 96 -13.46 -7.14 8.41
N LYS A 97 -14.63 -6.77 7.85
CA LYS A 97 -15.93 -7.02 8.48
C LYS A 97 -16.21 -8.53 8.48
N GLY A 98 -16.07 -9.16 9.64
CA GLY A 98 -16.27 -10.60 9.80
C GLY A 98 -15.04 -11.47 9.50
N PHE A 99 -13.89 -10.87 9.20
CA PHE A 99 -12.65 -11.61 8.98
C PHE A 99 -12.08 -12.13 10.30
N LYS A 100 -12.08 -13.45 10.49
CA LYS A 100 -11.57 -14.09 11.70
C LYS A 100 -10.11 -14.52 11.58
N ASN A 101 -9.61 -14.71 10.36
CA ASN A 101 -8.30 -15.29 10.12
C ASN A 101 -7.16 -14.29 10.38
N GLN A 102 -5.98 -14.82 10.71
CA GLN A 102 -4.76 -14.04 10.94
C GLN A 102 -3.97 -13.77 9.65
N GLN A 103 -4.34 -14.40 8.54
CA GLN A 103 -3.75 -14.19 7.22
C GLN A 103 -4.81 -13.63 6.28
N LEU A 104 -4.54 -12.49 5.64
CA LEU A 104 -5.38 -11.92 4.59
C LEU A 104 -4.87 -12.35 3.22
N CYS A 105 -5.78 -12.78 2.36
CA CYS A 105 -5.46 -13.23 1.01
C CYS A 105 -6.36 -12.52 0.00
N LEU A 106 -5.74 -11.87 -0.98
CA LEU A 106 -6.39 -11.09 -2.02
C LEU A 106 -5.84 -11.49 -3.39
N GLU A 107 -6.66 -11.46 -4.44
CA GLU A 107 -6.25 -11.78 -5.81
C GLU A 107 -6.55 -10.61 -6.74
N LEU A 108 -5.55 -10.19 -7.51
CA LEU A 108 -5.73 -9.20 -8.58
C LEU A 108 -5.85 -9.92 -9.92
N GLU A 109 -6.79 -9.46 -10.73
CA GLU A 109 -7.01 -9.89 -12.12
C GLU A 109 -7.13 -8.65 -13.00
N ALA A 110 -6.60 -8.72 -14.22
CA ALA A 110 -6.78 -7.67 -15.22
C ALA A 110 -7.55 -8.22 -16.42
N LEU A 111 -8.56 -7.48 -16.86
CA LEU A 111 -9.39 -7.82 -18.01
C LEU A 111 -9.36 -6.67 -19.02
N GLU A 112 -9.52 -7.01 -20.29
CA GLU A 112 -9.79 -6.02 -21.33
C GLU A 112 -11.21 -5.45 -21.17
N HIS A 113 -11.36 -4.12 -21.22
CA HIS A 113 -12.66 -3.48 -20.97
C HIS A 113 -13.74 -3.86 -21.99
N ARG A 114 -13.41 -3.98 -23.28
CA ARG A 114 -14.39 -4.30 -24.34
C ARG A 114 -14.59 -5.80 -24.57
N GLY A 115 -13.56 -6.62 -24.35
CA GLY A 115 -13.60 -8.06 -24.65
C GLY A 115 -13.74 -8.98 -23.44
N GLY A 116 -13.55 -8.47 -22.22
CA GLY A 116 -13.52 -9.30 -21.00
C GLY A 116 -12.38 -10.33 -20.97
N ARG A 117 -11.47 -10.27 -21.95
CA ARG A 117 -10.34 -11.19 -22.08
C ARG A 117 -9.35 -10.94 -20.95
N PRO A 118 -8.83 -11.99 -20.28
CA PRO A 118 -7.79 -11.82 -19.27
C PRO A 118 -6.48 -11.32 -19.88
N LEU A 119 -5.89 -10.32 -19.24
CA LEU A 119 -4.62 -9.70 -19.60
C LEU A 119 -3.49 -10.24 -18.71
N ASP A 120 -2.26 -10.22 -19.22
CA ASP A 120 -1.08 -10.58 -18.41
C ASP A 120 -0.70 -9.41 -17.50
N LEU A 121 -0.78 -9.62 -16.18
CA LEU A 121 -0.41 -8.64 -15.17
C LEU A 121 1.06 -8.22 -15.27
N ARG A 122 1.95 -9.08 -15.76
CA ARG A 122 3.37 -8.73 -15.96
C ARG A 122 3.52 -7.71 -17.08
N ALA A 123 2.76 -7.86 -18.17
CA ALA A 123 2.74 -6.91 -19.29
C ALA A 123 2.14 -5.55 -18.88
N LEU A 124 1.33 -5.51 -17.82
CA LEU A 124 0.77 -4.27 -17.24
C LEU A 124 1.67 -3.64 -16.16
N GLY A 125 2.85 -4.20 -15.89
CA GLY A 125 3.82 -3.63 -14.94
C GLY A 125 3.65 -4.08 -13.49
N PHE A 126 2.87 -5.15 -13.24
CA PHE A 126 2.67 -5.73 -11.90
C PHE A 126 3.61 -6.89 -11.54
N ALA A 127 4.58 -7.19 -12.42
CA ALA A 127 5.57 -8.26 -12.21
C ALA A 127 6.33 -8.08 -10.87
N ARG A 128 6.41 -9.14 -10.04
CA ARG A 128 7.23 -9.14 -8.81
C ARG A 128 8.74 -9.32 -9.00
N PRO A 129 9.25 -10.02 -10.03
CA PRO A 129 10.69 -10.21 -10.19
C PRO A 129 11.45 -8.88 -10.19
N GLY A 130 12.57 -8.83 -9.47
CA GLY A 130 13.42 -7.64 -9.38
C GLY A 130 12.89 -6.51 -8.48
N ARG A 131 11.79 -6.70 -7.74
CA ARG A 131 11.29 -5.71 -6.78
C ARG A 131 12.01 -5.80 -5.44
N THR A 132 12.48 -4.66 -4.95
CA THR A 132 13.00 -4.51 -3.59
C THR A 132 11.86 -4.58 -2.56
N ASN A 133 12.18 -4.75 -1.27
CA ASN A 133 11.17 -4.77 -0.21
C ASN A 133 10.30 -3.49 -0.14
N LYS A 134 10.81 -2.34 -0.60
CA LYS A 134 10.07 -1.07 -0.63
C LYS A 134 9.07 -0.97 -1.78
N GLU A 135 9.22 -1.80 -2.81
CA GLU A 135 8.37 -1.84 -4.02
C GLU A 135 7.34 -2.97 -3.98
N LYS A 136 7.40 -3.83 -2.95
CA LYS A 136 6.41 -4.87 -2.72
C LYS A 136 5.06 -4.25 -2.40
N ALA A 137 3.99 -4.94 -2.80
CA ALA A 137 2.66 -4.56 -2.38
C ALA A 137 2.55 -4.59 -0.86
N PHE A 138 1.80 -3.65 -0.31
CA PHE A 138 1.60 -3.59 1.13
C PHE A 138 0.17 -3.20 1.48
N LEU A 139 -0.27 -3.70 2.62
CA LEU A 139 -1.51 -3.35 3.26
C LEU A 139 -1.25 -2.25 4.30
N LEU A 140 -1.92 -1.12 4.15
CA LEU A 140 -1.96 -0.04 5.11
C LEU A 140 -3.27 -0.13 5.89
N ALA A 141 -3.18 -0.23 7.21
CA ALA A 141 -4.34 -0.28 8.09
C ALA A 141 -4.35 0.97 8.96
N PHE A 142 -5.50 1.62 9.05
CA PHE A 142 -5.73 2.80 9.87
C PHE A 142 -6.59 2.37 11.05
N GLY A 143 -6.16 2.66 12.28
CA GLY A 143 -6.90 2.31 13.47
C GLY A 143 -6.76 3.37 14.56
N LYS A 144 -7.68 3.36 15.51
CA LYS A 144 -7.59 4.19 16.71
C LYS A 144 -6.51 3.62 17.62
N SER A 145 -5.51 4.43 17.95
CA SER A 145 -4.55 4.08 18.99
C SER A 145 -5.22 4.22 20.37
N LYS A 146 -5.22 3.14 21.18
CA LYS A 146 -5.57 3.21 22.60
C LYS A 146 -4.49 3.93 23.43
N LYS A 147 -3.30 4.13 22.86
CA LYS A 147 -2.11 4.70 23.49
C LYS A 147 -2.05 6.21 23.26
N ARG A 148 -3.04 6.95 23.79
CA ARG A 148 -3.05 8.42 23.78
C ARG A 148 -1.77 8.99 24.41
N ASP A 149 -1.23 8.27 25.39
CA ASP A 149 -0.10 8.71 26.19
C ASP A 149 1.27 8.29 25.66
N LEU A 150 1.40 7.30 24.75
CA LEU A 150 2.75 6.91 24.29
C LEU A 150 3.43 7.98 23.44
N PHE A 151 2.67 8.68 22.58
CA PHE A 151 3.24 9.80 21.82
C PHE A 151 3.63 10.95 22.75
N TYR A 152 2.79 11.26 23.73
CA TYR A 152 3.07 12.27 24.74
C TYR A 152 4.27 11.89 25.60
N ASN A 153 4.36 10.64 26.05
CA ASN A 153 5.44 10.09 26.87
C ASN A 153 6.74 9.97 26.10
N GLU A 154 6.70 9.62 24.80
CA GLU A 154 7.90 9.62 23.95
C GLU A 154 8.44 11.05 23.76
N ILE A 155 7.56 12.03 23.53
CA ILE A 155 7.99 13.42 23.42
C ILE A 155 8.47 13.95 24.77
N LYS A 156 7.79 13.60 25.87
CA LYS A 156 8.21 13.96 27.24
C LYS A 156 9.57 13.36 27.57
N ALA A 157 9.81 12.10 27.21
CA ALA A 157 11.10 11.43 27.40
C ALA A 157 12.22 12.07 26.57
N ARG A 158 11.91 12.53 25.34
CA ARG A 158 12.86 13.25 24.48
C ARG A 158 13.07 14.72 24.88
N SER A 159 12.09 15.36 25.53
CA SER A 159 12.21 16.74 26.00
C SER A 159 13.05 16.87 27.27
N GLY A 160 13.36 15.75 27.93
CA GLY A 160 14.41 15.65 28.95
C GLY A 160 14.21 16.49 30.21
N HIS A 161 13.05 17.13 30.41
CA HIS A 161 12.77 18.01 31.54
C HIS A 161 11.30 17.91 31.96
N ASP A 162 11.06 17.78 33.26
CA ASP A 162 9.73 17.59 33.86
C ASP A 162 8.85 18.84 33.90
N ASN A 163 9.34 20.02 33.50
CA ASN A 163 8.61 21.30 33.69
C ASN A 163 8.31 22.12 32.41
N LYS A 164 8.53 21.58 31.20
CA LYS A 164 8.10 22.23 29.94
C LYS A 164 7.02 21.39 29.28
N THR A 165 5.91 22.03 28.89
CA THR A 165 4.82 21.29 28.24
C THR A 165 5.29 20.73 26.90
N VAL A 166 4.81 19.54 26.53
CA VAL A 166 5.09 18.90 25.22
C VAL A 166 4.85 19.88 24.05
N TYR A 167 3.91 20.80 24.21
CA TYR A 167 3.63 21.89 23.27
C TYR A 167 4.81 22.86 23.08
N GLU A 168 5.46 23.31 24.15
CA GLU A 168 6.62 24.22 24.07
C GLU A 168 7.82 23.57 23.40
N TYR A 169 8.06 22.28 23.65
CA TYR A 169 9.13 21.52 22.99
C TYR A 169 8.92 21.46 21.47
N LEU A 170 7.70 21.10 21.04
CA LEU A 170 7.34 21.03 19.63
C LEU A 170 7.41 22.41 18.95
N PHE A 171 7.01 23.46 19.65
CA PHE A 171 7.08 24.83 19.14
C PHE A 171 8.52 25.29 18.90
N ASN A 172 9.43 25.05 19.86
CA ASN A 172 10.84 25.40 19.73
C ASN A 172 11.56 24.61 18.63
N GLN A 173 11.28 23.30 18.52
CA GLN A 173 11.76 22.47 17.40
C GLN A 173 11.36 23.03 16.04
N ARG A 174 10.10 23.48 15.90
CA ARG A 174 9.61 24.10 14.65
C ARG A 174 10.29 25.44 14.37
N ARG A 175 10.59 26.24 15.40
CA ARG A 175 11.30 27.52 15.27
C ARG A 175 12.74 27.34 14.80
N MET A 176 13.45 26.35 15.34
CA MET A 176 14.82 26.01 14.95
C MET A 176 14.94 25.51 13.51
N ARG A 177 13.95 24.76 13.01
CA ARG A 177 13.92 24.29 11.61
C ARG A 177 13.66 25.39 10.58
N ARG A 178 13.08 26.52 11.02
CA ARG A 178 12.82 27.70 10.19
C ARG A 178 13.88 28.78 10.35
N ALA A 179 14.82 28.61 11.29
CA ALA A 179 15.91 29.53 11.47
C ALA A 179 16.93 29.34 10.33
N PRO A 180 17.43 30.43 9.71
CA PRO A 180 18.53 30.35 8.77
C PRO A 180 19.74 29.68 9.43
N PRO A 181 20.51 28.84 8.71
CA PRO A 181 21.71 28.24 9.28
C PRO A 181 22.66 29.34 9.77
N PRO A 182 23.28 29.18 10.95
CA PRO A 182 24.18 30.19 11.49
C PRO A 182 25.35 30.39 10.52
N ARG A 183 25.54 31.64 10.08
CA ARG A 183 26.71 32.01 9.25
C ARG A 183 27.97 31.75 10.07
N GLY A 184 28.76 30.78 9.64
CA GLY A 184 29.99 30.38 10.32
C GLY A 184 30.93 31.56 10.50
N ALA A 185 31.46 31.72 11.71
CA ALA A 185 32.49 32.70 11.99
C ALA A 185 33.73 32.41 11.14
N LYS A 186 34.19 33.40 10.36
CA LYS A 186 35.51 33.36 9.73
C LYS A 186 36.55 33.26 10.84
N LYS A 187 37.38 32.22 10.80
CA LYS A 187 38.55 32.10 11.68
C LYS A 187 39.57 33.20 11.32
N PRO A 188 40.31 33.71 12.33
CA PRO A 188 41.23 34.83 12.18
C PRO A 188 42.40 34.52 11.23
#